data_AF-A0AAV3QF68-F1
#
_entry.id   AF-A0AAV3QF68-F1
#
_cell.length_a   1.000
_cell.length_b   1.000
_cell.length_c   1.000
_cell.angle_alpha   90.00
_cell.angle_beta   90.00
_cell.angle_gamma   90.00
#
_symmetry.space_group_name_H-M   'P 1'
#
loop_
_entity.id
_entity.type
_entity.pdbx_description
1 polymer ?
#
loop_
_entity_poly.entity_id
_entity_poly.type
_entity_poly.pdbx_seq_one_letter_code
_entity_poly.pdbx_strand_id
1 'polypeptide(L)'
;MIDATIGHEALTFMDGSSGYNQIHMDPADKELTAFRTPKGVYCYKVMPFGLKNVGATYQRAMQKIFNDMLQKNIECYVDDLVVKSVKKKDHPKDIHGIEIEHAKIDAIMALAEPRNIHELKSLQGKLAYLRRFISNLVGKCQPFNKLMKK
;
A
#
# COMPACT_ATOMS: atom_id res chain seq x y z
N MET A 1 21.04 -5.29 6.29
CA MET A 1 20.52 -4.04 6.89
C MET A 1 21.61 -3.22 7.56
N ILE A 2 22.31 -3.69 8.61
CA ILE A 2 23.30 -2.86 9.33
C ILE A 2 24.44 -2.42 8.39
N ASP A 3 25.06 -3.35 7.66
CA ASP A 3 26.16 -3.04 6.73
C ASP A 3 25.73 -2.12 5.58
N ALA A 4 24.47 -2.21 5.17
CA ALA A 4 23.93 -1.47 4.05
C ALA A 4 23.53 -0.02 4.41
N THR A 5 23.51 0.30 5.71
CA THR A 5 23.30 1.66 6.24
C THR A 5 24.61 2.42 6.50
N ILE A 6 25.76 1.73 6.46
CA ILE A 6 27.07 2.36 6.65
C ILE A 6 27.31 3.41 5.56
N GLY A 7 27.74 4.61 5.96
CA GLY A 7 28.02 5.72 5.03
C GLY A 7 26.81 6.56 4.62
N HIS A 8 25.63 6.32 5.20
CA HIS A 8 24.43 7.14 5.00
C HIS A 8 24.24 8.12 6.15
N GLU A 9 24.10 9.41 5.85
CA GLU A 9 23.87 10.47 6.86
C GLU A 9 22.43 10.53 7.37
N ALA A 10 21.46 9.96 6.63
CA ALA A 10 20.05 10.00 6.99
C ALA A 10 19.33 8.69 6.65
N LEU A 11 18.50 8.24 7.58
CA LEU A 11 17.65 7.06 7.46
C LEU A 11 16.22 7.43 7.86
N THR A 12 15.24 7.00 7.08
CA THR A 12 13.82 7.06 7.43
C THR A 12 13.26 5.65 7.46
N PHE A 13 12.60 5.30 8.56
CA PHE A 13 11.94 4.02 8.76
C PHE A 13 10.44 4.21 8.51
N MET A 14 9.89 3.42 7.60
CA MET A 14 8.46 3.34 7.36
C MET A 14 7.97 1.96 7.76
N ASP A 15 7.03 1.94 8.70
CA ASP A 15 6.38 0.72 9.16
C ASP A 15 5.24 0.31 8.22
N GLY A 16 5.41 -0.86 7.60
CA GLY A 16 4.46 -1.52 6.71
C GLY A 16 3.47 -2.44 7.42
N SER A 17 3.42 -2.49 8.75
CA SER A 17 2.57 -3.40 9.54
C SER A 17 1.09 -3.38 9.15
N SER A 18 0.55 -2.21 8.79
CA SER A 18 -0.83 -2.07 8.28
C SER A 18 -0.99 -2.49 6.80
N GLY A 19 0.11 -2.71 6.10
CA GLY A 19 0.19 -3.04 4.69
C GLY A 19 -0.29 -4.45 4.34
N TYR A 20 -0.28 -5.38 5.30
CA TYR A 20 -0.80 -6.74 5.10
C TYR A 20 -2.27 -6.74 4.68
N ASN A 21 -3.09 -5.95 5.38
CA ASN A 21 -4.52 -5.81 5.10
C ASN A 21 -4.81 -5.12 3.74
N GLN A 22 -3.78 -4.72 2.99
CA GLN A 22 -3.90 -4.15 1.64
C GLN A 22 -3.65 -5.19 0.54
N ILE A 23 -3.03 -6.33 0.88
CA ILE A 23 -2.79 -7.42 -0.07
C ILE A 23 -4.02 -8.32 -0.07
N HIS A 24 -4.61 -8.51 -1.25
CA HIS A 24 -5.77 -9.37 -1.40
C HIS A 24 -5.39 -10.83 -1.21
N MET A 25 -6.26 -11.59 -0.52
CA MET A 25 -6.14 -13.04 -0.49
C MET A 25 -6.39 -13.62 -1.87
N ASP A 26 -5.64 -14.66 -2.22
CA ASP A 26 -5.95 -15.48 -3.39
C ASP A 26 -7.39 -16.02 -3.26
N PRO A 27 -8.24 -15.91 -4.31
CA PRO A 27 -9.60 -16.41 -4.26
C PRO A 27 -9.73 -17.86 -3.78
N ALA A 28 -8.78 -18.74 -4.11
CA ALA A 28 -8.78 -20.13 -3.69
C ALA A 28 -8.47 -20.31 -2.19
N ASP A 29 -7.67 -19.40 -1.61
CA ASP A 29 -7.22 -19.49 -0.21
C ASP A 29 -8.14 -18.75 0.78
N LYS A 30 -9.09 -17.94 0.29
CA LYS A 30 -9.99 -17.16 1.16
C LYS A 30 -10.74 -18.03 2.16
N GLU A 31 -11.29 -19.15 1.71
CA GLU A 31 -12.07 -20.04 2.57
C GLU A 31 -11.23 -20.70 3.67
N LEU A 32 -9.93 -20.87 3.45
CA LEU A 32 -8.99 -21.40 4.45
C LEU A 32 -8.73 -20.41 5.60
N THR A 33 -9.09 -19.15 5.41
CA THR A 33 -9.02 -18.11 6.45
C THR A 33 -10.34 -17.92 7.20
N ALA A 34 -11.25 -18.89 7.10
CA ALA A 34 -12.55 -18.81 7.75
C ALA A 34 -12.41 -18.81 9.29
N PHE A 35 -13.17 -17.93 9.94
CA PHE A 35 -13.32 -17.86 11.38
C PHE A 35 -14.80 -17.79 11.75
N ARG A 36 -15.11 -18.25 12.96
CA ARG A 36 -16.49 -18.38 13.43
C ARG A 36 -16.78 -17.33 14.50
N THR A 37 -17.93 -16.68 14.35
CA THR A 37 -18.49 -15.74 15.32
C THR A 37 -19.87 -16.24 15.76
N PRO A 38 -20.45 -15.72 16.85
CA PRO A 38 -21.83 -16.02 17.21
C PRO A 38 -22.85 -15.67 16.12
N LYS A 39 -22.50 -14.79 15.17
CA LYS A 39 -23.37 -14.34 14.07
C LYS A 39 -23.19 -15.14 12.78
N GLY A 40 -22.21 -16.03 12.71
CA GLY A 40 -21.92 -16.83 11.51
C GLY A 40 -20.43 -17.03 11.23
N VAL A 41 -20.15 -17.65 10.09
CA VAL A 41 -18.79 -17.91 9.59
C VAL A 41 -18.41 -16.83 8.59
N TYR A 42 -17.22 -16.27 8.76
CA TYR A 42 -16.66 -15.22 7.91
C TYR A 42 -15.27 -15.63 7.43
N CYS A 43 -14.84 -15.13 6.27
CA CYS A 43 -13.49 -15.32 5.74
C CYS A 43 -12.84 -13.97 5.42
N TYR A 44 -11.51 -13.95 5.42
CA TYR A 44 -10.77 -12.73 5.12
C TYR A 44 -10.67 -12.50 3.60
N LYS A 45 -10.94 -11.27 3.17
CA LYS A 45 -10.77 -10.84 1.76
C LYS A 45 -9.35 -10.33 1.46
N VAL A 46 -8.67 -9.87 2.50
CA VAL A 46 -7.31 -9.33 2.50
C VAL A 46 -6.49 -10.08 3.54
N MET A 47 -5.17 -10.13 3.37
CA MET A 47 -4.30 -10.97 4.18
C MET A 47 -4.38 -10.59 5.67
N PRO A 48 -4.90 -11.48 6.54
CA PRO A 48 -4.98 -11.21 7.97
C PRO A 48 -3.62 -11.36 8.65
N PHE A 49 -3.49 -10.72 9.81
CA PHE A 49 -2.37 -10.98 10.71
C PHE A 49 -2.36 -12.45 11.18
N GLY A 50 -1.17 -12.99 11.43
CA GLY A 50 -0.98 -14.31 12.03
C GLY A 50 -0.82 -15.47 11.04
N LEU A 51 -0.90 -15.26 9.72
CA LEU A 51 -0.48 -16.30 8.78
C LEU A 51 1.06 -16.39 8.73
N LYS A 52 1.58 -17.61 8.62
CA LYS A 52 3.03 -17.85 8.62
C LYS A 52 3.78 -17.15 7.47
N ASN A 53 3.10 -16.99 6.32
CA ASN A 53 3.71 -16.49 5.09
C ASN A 53 3.40 -15.02 4.80
N VAL A 54 2.83 -14.28 5.77
CA VAL A 54 2.46 -12.87 5.55
C VAL A 54 3.69 -12.03 5.21
N GLY A 55 4.73 -12.09 6.04
CA GLY A 55 5.97 -11.32 5.83
C GLY A 55 6.64 -11.62 4.49
N ALA A 56 6.74 -12.90 4.11
CA ALA A 56 7.31 -13.29 2.81
C ALA A 56 6.48 -12.81 1.61
N THR A 57 5.16 -12.77 1.74
CA THR A 57 4.28 -12.26 0.68
C THR A 57 4.36 -10.73 0.57
N TYR A 58 4.39 -10.05 1.71
CA TYR A 58 4.57 -8.60 1.76
C TYR A 58 5.94 -8.18 1.20
N GLN A 59 7.01 -8.84 1.61
CA GLN A 59 8.36 -8.59 1.07
C GLN A 59 8.41 -8.80 -0.44
N ARG A 60 7.83 -9.88 -0.98
CA ARG A 60 7.76 -10.09 -2.44
C ARG A 60 6.97 -8.99 -3.16
N ALA A 61 5.89 -8.49 -2.55
CA ALA A 61 5.12 -7.40 -3.11
C ALA A 61 5.93 -6.09 -3.12
N MET A 62 6.60 -5.76 -2.02
CA MET A 62 7.47 -4.58 -1.93
C MET A 62 8.67 -4.67 -2.87
N GLN A 63 9.25 -5.86 -3.02
CA GLN A 63 10.33 -6.09 -3.97
C GLN A 63 9.89 -5.84 -5.42
N LYS A 64 8.68 -6.27 -5.80
CA LYS A 64 8.13 -5.97 -7.12
C LYS A 64 7.84 -4.49 -7.35
N ILE A 65 7.34 -3.79 -6.32
CA ILE A 65 6.96 -2.37 -6.43
C ILE A 65 8.20 -1.48 -6.53
N PHE A 66 9.23 -1.76 -5.74
CA PHE A 66 10.41 -0.91 -5.60
C PHE A 66 11.66 -1.47 -6.26
N ASN A 67 11.53 -2.45 -7.16
CA ASN A 67 12.67 -3.20 -7.74
C ASN A 67 13.81 -2.29 -8.24
N ASP A 68 13.47 -1.17 -8.87
CA ASP A 68 14.44 -0.25 -9.48
C ASP A 68 15.19 0.63 -8.45
N MET A 69 14.60 0.78 -7.26
CA MET A 69 15.07 1.61 -6.15
C MET A 69 15.68 0.77 -5.00
N LEU A 70 15.39 -0.53 -4.97
CA LEU A 70 15.93 -1.47 -4.01
C LEU A 70 17.45 -1.52 -4.09
N GLN A 71 18.08 -1.69 -2.93
CA GLN A 71 19.54 -1.74 -2.73
C GLN A 71 20.29 -0.44 -3.04
N LYS A 72 19.67 0.53 -3.73
CA LYS A 72 20.20 1.89 -3.91
C LYS A 72 19.83 2.77 -2.73
N ASN A 73 18.59 3.24 -2.70
CA ASN A 73 18.10 4.22 -1.72
C ASN A 73 17.01 3.62 -0.81
N ILE A 74 16.53 2.41 -1.14
CA ILE A 74 15.48 1.72 -0.39
C ILE A 74 15.96 0.31 -0.01
N GLU A 75 15.72 -0.07 1.23
CA GLU A 75 15.93 -1.42 1.74
C GLU A 75 14.64 -1.91 2.39
N CYS A 76 14.18 -3.10 2.02
CA CYS A 76 12.96 -3.68 2.56
C CYS A 76 13.32 -4.93 3.37
N TYR A 77 12.89 -4.97 4.63
CA TYR A 77 13.07 -6.10 5.52
C TYR A 77 11.76 -6.45 6.21
N VAL A 78 11.14 -7.55 5.78
CA VAL A 78 9.82 -7.98 6.25
C VAL A 78 8.84 -6.81 6.17
N ASP A 79 8.53 -6.14 7.28
CA ASP A 79 7.55 -5.05 7.36
C ASP A 79 8.17 -3.66 7.30
N ASP A 80 9.48 -3.58 7.54
CA ASP A 80 10.20 -2.31 7.58
C ASP A 80 10.68 -1.95 6.19
N LEU A 81 10.30 -0.75 5.75
CA LEU A 81 10.89 -0.10 4.59
C LEU A 81 11.82 1.00 5.08
N VAL A 82 13.11 0.86 4.78
CA VAL A 82 14.14 1.82 5.15
C VAL A 82 14.55 2.61 3.92
N VAL A 83 14.42 3.93 4.01
CA VAL A 83 14.96 4.86 3.02
C VAL A 83 16.29 5.35 3.53
N LYS A 84 17.33 5.23 2.71
CA LYS A 84 18.68 5.62 3.05
C LYS A 84 19.20 6.64 2.05
N SER A 85 19.83 7.69 2.59
CA SER A 85 20.42 8.76 1.78
C SER A 85 21.83 9.03 2.23
N VAL A 86 22.76 9.07 1.26
CA VAL A 86 24.18 9.33 1.53
C VAL A 86 24.35 10.70 2.18
N LYS A 87 23.66 11.72 1.66
CA LYS A 87 23.69 13.09 2.20
C LYS A 87 22.34 13.47 2.77
N LYS A 88 22.34 14.11 3.94
CA LYS A 88 21.10 14.56 4.59
C LYS A 88 20.25 15.52 3.73
N LYS A 89 20.90 16.33 2.89
CA LYS A 89 20.24 17.29 2.00
C LYS A 89 19.40 16.65 0.88
N ASP A 90 19.76 15.44 0.47
CA ASP A 90 19.11 14.73 -0.63
C ASP A 90 17.98 13.83 -0.10
N HIS A 91 17.94 13.58 1.21
CA HIS A 91 16.96 12.74 1.88
C HIS A 91 15.49 13.12 1.62
N PRO A 92 15.09 14.40 1.62
CA PRO A 92 13.71 14.76 1.26
C PRO A 92 13.32 14.36 -0.16
N LYS A 93 14.28 14.39 -1.10
CA LYS A 93 14.06 13.97 -2.49
C LYS A 93 13.97 12.46 -2.61
N ASP A 94 14.84 11.74 -1.90
CA ASP A 94 14.82 10.28 -1.86
C ASP A 94 13.52 9.75 -1.25
N ILE A 95 12.98 10.42 -0.23
CA ILE A 95 11.66 10.13 0.33
C ILE A 95 10.56 10.43 -0.68
N HIS A 96 10.58 11.60 -1.35
CA HIS A 96 9.60 11.94 -2.39
C HIS A 96 9.64 10.98 -3.59
N GLY A 97 10.78 10.36 -3.90
CA GLY A 97 10.90 9.36 -4.96
C GLY A 97 10.09 8.09 -4.71
N ILE A 98 9.64 7.86 -3.47
CA ILE A 98 8.80 6.73 -3.05
C ILE A 98 7.31 7.09 -3.18
N GLU A 99 6.99 8.36 -3.42
CA GLU A 99 5.63 8.81 -3.70
C GLU A 99 5.12 8.23 -5.02
N ILE A 100 3.79 8.24 -5.17
CA ILE A 100 3.11 7.70 -6.36
C ILE A 100 3.75 8.29 -7.62
N GLU A 101 4.19 7.41 -8.51
CA GLU A 101 4.69 7.73 -9.84
C GLU A 101 3.85 8.85 -10.48
N HIS A 102 4.47 9.97 -10.87
CA HIS A 102 3.74 11.15 -11.35
C HIS A 102 2.77 10.81 -12.50
N ALA A 103 3.11 9.84 -13.35
CA ALA A 103 2.23 9.33 -14.40
C ALA A 103 0.90 8.76 -13.86
N LYS A 104 0.89 8.15 -12.66
CA LYS A 104 -0.34 7.68 -12.00
C LYS A 104 -1.12 8.84 -11.37
N ILE A 105 -0.44 9.87 -10.88
CA ILE A 105 -1.06 11.13 -10.44
C ILE A 105 -1.73 11.80 -11.64
N ASP A 106 -1.00 11.97 -12.74
CA ASP A 106 -1.49 12.55 -13.99
C ASP A 106 -2.66 11.74 -14.56
N ALA A 107 -2.58 10.40 -14.51
CA ALA A 107 -3.68 9.54 -14.91
C ALA A 107 -4.94 9.76 -14.07
N ILE A 108 -4.81 10.01 -12.76
CA ILE A 108 -5.95 10.35 -11.88
C ILE A 108 -6.48 11.75 -12.20
N MET A 109 -5.59 12.73 -12.38
CA MET A 109 -5.96 14.10 -12.73
C MET A 109 -6.63 14.19 -14.10
N ALA A 110 -6.30 13.26 -15.00
CA ALA A 110 -6.92 13.12 -16.32
C ALA A 110 -8.17 12.22 -16.32
N LEU A 111 -8.58 11.64 -15.18
CA LEU A 111 -9.83 10.86 -15.11
C LEU A 111 -11.02 11.79 -15.36
N ALA A 112 -11.84 11.43 -16.36
CA ALA A 112 -13.11 12.08 -16.57
C ALA A 112 -13.99 11.93 -15.32
N GLU A 113 -14.71 13.00 -14.97
CA GLU A 113 -15.63 12.99 -13.83
C GLU A 113 -16.68 11.89 -14.01
N PRO A 114 -16.86 11.01 -13.01
CA PRO A 114 -17.79 9.89 -13.12
C PRO A 114 -19.23 10.42 -13.22
N ARG A 115 -19.92 10.06 -14.30
CA ARG A 115 -21.30 10.53 -14.58
C ARG A 115 -22.37 9.54 -14.11
N ASN A 116 -21.96 8.34 -13.70
CA ASN A 116 -22.88 7.31 -13.24
C ASN A 116 -22.29 6.50 -12.07
N ILE A 117 -23.17 5.77 -11.38
CA ILE A 117 -22.80 4.97 -10.20
C ILE A 117 -21.78 3.87 -10.54
N HIS A 118 -21.79 3.35 -11.76
CA HIS A 118 -20.84 2.32 -12.18
C HIS A 118 -19.42 2.88 -12.32
N GLU A 119 -19.27 4.05 -12.95
CA GLU A 119 -18.02 4.81 -13.02
C GLU A 119 -17.54 5.25 -11.65
N LEU A 120 -18.44 5.70 -10.77
CA LEU A 120 -18.10 6.08 -9.40
C LEU A 120 -17.56 4.89 -8.59
N LYS A 121 -18.15 3.69 -8.76
CA LYS A 121 -17.65 2.44 -8.15
C LYS A 121 -16.30 2.03 -8.72
N SER A 122 -16.11 2.16 -10.04
CA SER A 122 -14.82 1.90 -10.71
C SER A 122 -13.73 2.85 -10.19
N LEU A 123 -14.05 4.14 -10.06
CA LEU A 123 -13.17 5.17 -9.50
C LEU A 123 -12.79 4.85 -8.05
N GLN A 124 -13.74 4.45 -7.20
CA GLN A 124 -13.42 4.02 -5.84
C GLN A 124 -12.49 2.81 -5.80
N GLY A 125 -12.66 1.85 -6.72
CA GLY A 125 -11.74 0.72 -6.87
C GLY A 125 -10.31 1.18 -7.23
N LYS A 126 -10.18 2.14 -8.14
CA LYS A 126 -8.88 2.75 -8.51
C LYS A 126 -8.27 3.54 -7.36
N LEU A 127 -9.09 4.30 -6.61
CA LEU A 127 -8.66 5.07 -5.45
C LEU A 127 -8.21 4.18 -4.29
N ALA A 128 -8.79 2.99 -4.13
CA ALA A 128 -8.38 2.03 -3.11
C ALA A 128 -6.90 1.63 -3.25
N TYR A 129 -6.37 1.56 -4.48
CA TYR A 129 -4.95 1.28 -4.74
C TYR A 129 -4.02 2.37 -4.17
N LEU A 130 -4.50 3.62 -4.13
CA LEU A 130 -3.74 4.80 -3.74
C LEU A 130 -3.90 5.15 -2.26
N ARG A 131 -4.76 4.42 -1.54
CA ARG A 131 -5.08 4.65 -0.13
C ARG A 131 -3.85 4.68 0.78
N ARG A 132 -2.78 3.95 0.43
CA ARG A 132 -1.55 3.92 1.23
C ARG A 132 -0.73 5.22 1.17
N PHE A 133 -0.95 6.02 0.14
CA PHE A 133 -0.20 7.26 -0.12
C PHE A 133 -1.03 8.51 0.18
N ILE A 134 -2.36 8.39 0.25
CA ILE A 134 -3.26 9.50 0.55
C ILE A 134 -3.76 9.38 1.99
N SER A 135 -3.21 10.23 2.87
CA SER A 135 -3.67 10.32 4.25
C SER A 135 -5.18 10.60 4.32
N ASN A 136 -5.86 9.83 5.18
CA ASN A 136 -7.30 9.86 5.42
C ASN A 136 -8.17 9.80 4.14
N LEU A 137 -7.78 8.98 3.14
CA LEU A 137 -8.57 8.81 1.92
C LEU A 137 -10.02 8.38 2.21
N VAL A 138 -10.25 7.59 3.26
CA VAL A 138 -11.61 7.16 3.67
C VAL A 138 -12.48 8.36 4.06
N GLY A 139 -11.94 9.30 4.84
CA GLY A 139 -12.63 10.55 5.16
C GLY A 139 -12.89 11.40 3.91
N LYS A 140 -11.89 11.49 3.01
CA LYS A 140 -12.01 12.23 1.75
C LYS A 140 -13.03 11.62 0.77
N CYS A 141 -13.24 10.31 0.81
CA CYS A 141 -14.21 9.60 -0.03
C CYS A 141 -15.62 9.49 0.58
N GLN A 142 -15.87 10.01 1.80
CA GLN A 142 -17.21 10.02 2.39
C GLN A 142 -18.31 10.64 1.51
N PRO A 143 -18.07 11.75 0.80
CA PRO A 143 -19.07 12.35 -0.08
C PRO A 143 -19.56 11.38 -1.17
N PHE A 144 -18.65 10.59 -1.74
CA PHE A 144 -19.00 9.59 -2.76
C PHE A 144 -19.87 8.46 -2.20
N ASN A 145 -19.67 8.09 -0.93
CA ASN A 145 -20.50 7.09 -0.27
C ASN A 145 -21.96 7.55 -0.11
N LYS A 146 -22.22 8.86 -0.01
CA LYS A 146 -23.59 9.41 0.00
C LYS A 146 -24.24 9.29 -1.38
N LEU A 147 -23.48 9.48 -2.46
CA LEU A 147 -23.95 9.39 -3.84
C LEU A 147 -24.22 7.94 -4.31
N MET A 148 -23.60 6.95 -3.64
CA MET A 148 -23.82 5.53 -3.94
C MET A 148 -24.94 4.88 -3.11
N LYS A 149 -25.42 5.56 -2.07
CA LYS A 149 -26.59 5.10 -1.30
C LYS A 149 -27.84 5.54 -2.06
N LYS A 150 -28.65 4.55 -2.49
CA LYS A 150 -30.05 4.78 -2.83
C LYS A 150 -30.82 5.17 -1.56
#